data_AF-H5X962-F1
#
_entry.id   AF-H5X962-F1
#
_cell.length_a   1.000
_cell.length_b   1.000
_cell.length_c   1.000
_cell.angle_alpha   90.00
_cell.angle_beta   90.00
_cell.angle_gamma   90.00
#
_symmetry.space_group_name_H-M   'P 1'
#
loop_
_entity.id
_entity.type
_entity.pdbx_description
1 polymer ?
#
loop_
_entity_poly.entity_id
_entity_poly.type
_entity_poly.pdbx_seq_one_letter_code
_entity_poly.pdbx_strand_id
1 'polypeptide(L)'
;MTWLWLTLAGVVLVAGAVLPVVLRRQPHPGSAAIAARSRYHLLGHHVEVPDPVADPEAAALLRSARERWHSAGALLASARSRQDFELAQRVAEEGLAAVTRAYALLGLPQPGQP
;
A
#
# COMPACT_ATOMS: atom_id res chain seq x y z
N MET A 1 25.32 2.28 -49.29
CA MET A 1 23.88 2.03 -49.07
C MET A 1 23.58 0.92 -48.05
N THR A 2 24.45 -0.07 -47.85
CA THR A 2 24.29 -1.15 -46.85
C THR A 2 24.32 -0.69 -45.39
N TRP A 3 25.04 0.40 -45.10
CA TRP A 3 25.20 0.93 -43.74
C TRP A 3 23.87 1.44 -43.13
N LEU A 4 23.01 2.06 -43.95
CA LEU A 4 21.67 2.51 -43.56
C LEU A 4 20.75 1.36 -43.14
N TRP A 5 20.87 0.22 -43.82
CA TRP A 5 20.08 -0.98 -43.51
C TRP A 5 20.53 -1.64 -42.20
N LEU A 6 21.84 -1.66 -41.94
CA LEU A 6 22.39 -2.18 -40.69
C LEU A 6 21.98 -1.33 -39.47
N THR A 7 22.00 0.00 -39.62
CA THR A 7 21.53 0.90 -38.56
C THR A 7 20.03 0.76 -38.31
N LEU A 8 19.22 0.62 -39.35
CA LEU A 8 17.77 0.45 -39.21
C LEU A 8 17.43 -0.90 -38.56
N ALA A 9 18.09 -1.98 -38.98
CA ALA A 9 17.92 -3.31 -38.38
C ALA A 9 18.33 -3.34 -36.90
N GLY A 10 19.44 -2.66 -36.55
CA GLY A 10 19.88 -2.51 -35.16
C GLY A 10 18.86 -1.76 -34.29
N VAL A 11 18.30 -0.65 -34.80
CA VAL A 11 17.28 0.12 -34.07
C VAL A 11 15.99 -0.67 -33.87
N VAL A 12 15.53 -1.40 -34.88
CA VAL A 12 14.33 -2.25 -34.79
C VAL A 12 14.52 -3.39 -33.79
N LEU A 13 15.71 -4.01 -33.75
CA LEU A 13 16.04 -5.05 -32.77
C LEU A 13 16.07 -4.53 -31.33
N VAL A 14 16.70 -3.36 -31.12
CA VAL A 14 16.75 -2.73 -29.80
C VAL A 14 15.34 -2.31 -29.35
N ALA A 15 14.55 -1.70 -30.23
CA ALA A 15 13.17 -1.33 -29.92
C ALA A 15 12.29 -2.56 -29.63
N GLY A 16 12.43 -3.63 -30.41
CA GLY A 16 11.71 -4.89 -30.21
C GLY A 16 12.08 -5.62 -28.92
N ALA A 17 13.31 -5.49 -28.43
CA ALA A 17 13.76 -6.10 -27.18
C ALA A 17 13.41 -5.28 -25.93
N VAL A 18 13.37 -3.95 -26.04
CA VAL A 18 13.09 -3.05 -24.90
C VAL A 18 11.59 -2.98 -24.58
N LEU A 19 10.74 -3.02 -25.61
CA LEU A 19 9.28 -2.92 -25.47
C LEU A 19 8.67 -3.98 -24.51
N PRO A 20 8.99 -5.29 -24.60
CA PRO A 20 8.41 -6.30 -23.71
C PRO A 20 8.87 -6.16 -22.25
N VAL A 21 10.05 -5.58 -22.00
CA VAL A 21 10.58 -5.37 -20.64
C VAL A 21 9.85 -4.20 -19.95
N VAL A 22 9.50 -3.15 -20.69
CA VAL A 22 8.75 -2.00 -20.18
C VAL A 22 7.29 -2.37 -19.94
N LEU A 23 6.67 -3.14 -20.84
CA LEU A 23 5.28 -3.60 -20.67
C LEU A 23 5.10 -4.67 -19.58
N ARG A 24 6.13 -5.48 -19.29
CA ARG A 24 6.09 -6.45 -18.17
C ARG A 24 6.05 -5.81 -16.79
N ARG A 25 6.34 -4.50 -16.67
CA ARG A 25 6.35 -3.77 -15.39
C ARG A 25 5.02 -3.14 -15.02
N GLN A 26 3.90 -3.57 -15.59
CA GLN A 26 2.58 -3.17 -15.09
C GLN A 26 2.17 -4.13 -13.96
N PRO A 27 2.23 -3.74 -12.66
CA PRO A 27 1.68 -4.55 -11.59
C PRO A 27 0.24 -4.90 -11.94
N HIS A 28 -0.04 -6.20 -11.91
CA HIS A 28 -1.40 -6.68 -12.11
C HIS A 28 -2.31 -6.00 -11.09
N PRO A 29 -3.53 -5.55 -11.46
CA PRO A 29 -4.44 -4.90 -10.52
C PRO A 29 -4.72 -5.76 -9.28
N GLY A 30 -4.62 -7.09 -9.40
CA GLY A 30 -4.69 -8.02 -8.26
C GLY A 30 -3.59 -7.82 -7.21
N SER A 31 -2.39 -7.38 -7.60
CA SER A 31 -1.31 -7.10 -6.64
C SER A 31 -1.63 -5.92 -5.71
N ALA A 32 -2.24 -4.86 -6.25
CA ALA A 32 -2.69 -3.72 -5.47
C ALA A 32 -3.82 -4.11 -4.51
N ALA A 33 -4.76 -4.96 -4.97
CA ALA A 33 -5.84 -5.46 -4.12
C ALA A 33 -5.31 -6.31 -2.95
N ILE A 34 -4.32 -7.19 -3.19
CA ILE A 34 -3.68 -7.99 -2.15
C ILE A 34 -2.95 -7.10 -1.15
N ALA A 35 -2.14 -6.15 -1.63
CA ALA A 35 -1.40 -5.24 -0.77
C ALA A 35 -2.34 -4.39 0.11
N ALA A 36 -3.40 -3.84 -0.47
CA ALA A 36 -4.41 -3.05 0.26
C ALA A 36 -5.12 -3.88 1.33
N ARG A 37 -5.59 -5.09 1.00
CA ARG A 37 -6.24 -5.99 1.96
C ARG A 37 -5.29 -6.43 3.07
N SER A 38 -4.04 -6.74 2.73
CA SER A 38 -3.01 -7.10 3.71
C SER A 38 -2.79 -5.99 4.73
N ARG A 39 -2.61 -4.74 4.28
CA ARG A 39 -2.45 -3.58 5.16
C ARG A 39 -3.71 -3.30 5.99
N TYR A 40 -4.88 -3.42 5.39
CA TYR A 40 -6.16 -3.25 6.09
C TYR A 40 -6.35 -4.28 7.22
N HIS A 41 -6.04 -5.56 6.97
CA HIS A 41 -6.14 -6.60 7.99
C HIS A 41 -5.10 -6.41 9.10
N LEU A 42 -3.86 -6.04 8.75
CA LEU A 42 -2.84 -5.70 9.74
C LEU A 42 -3.28 -4.55 10.63
N LEU A 43 -3.84 -3.49 10.05
CA LEU A 43 -4.38 -2.38 10.84
C LEU A 43 -5.53 -2.83 11.75
N GLY A 44 -6.47 -3.62 11.20
CA GLY A 44 -7.59 -4.18 11.95
C GLY A 44 -7.14 -4.94 13.20
N HIS A 45 -6.09 -5.76 13.08
CA HIS A 45 -5.53 -6.49 14.22
C HIS A 45 -5.17 -5.59 15.42
N HIS A 46 -4.73 -4.34 15.17
CA HIS A 46 -4.33 -3.42 16.22
C HIS A 46 -5.46 -2.51 16.73
N VAL A 47 -6.56 -2.35 15.99
CA VAL A 47 -7.57 -1.32 16.30
C VAL A 47 -9.01 -1.84 16.41
N GLU A 48 -9.29 -3.08 15.99
CA GLU A 48 -10.63 -3.67 16.01
C GLU A 48 -11.15 -3.82 17.45
N VAL A 49 -10.30 -4.27 18.36
CA VAL A 49 -10.62 -4.36 19.80
C VAL A 49 -9.99 -3.15 20.51
N PRO A 50 -10.79 -2.26 21.13
CA PRO A 50 -10.27 -1.14 21.89
C PRO A 50 -9.68 -1.60 23.22
N ASP A 51 -8.38 -1.40 23.39
CA ASP A 51 -7.78 -1.43 24.72
C ASP A 51 -7.94 -0.06 25.40
N PRO A 52 -8.38 -0.01 26.67
CA PRO A 52 -8.42 1.22 27.43
C PRO A 52 -6.98 1.67 27.74
N VAL A 53 -6.59 2.79 27.15
CA VAL A 53 -5.27 3.40 27.33
C VAL A 53 -5.38 4.60 28.27
N ALA A 54 -4.50 4.67 29.26
CA ALA A 54 -4.48 5.75 30.26
C ALA A 54 -3.91 7.07 29.70
N ASP A 55 -2.96 6.98 28.77
CA ASP A 55 -2.39 8.14 28.09
C ASP A 55 -3.41 8.73 27.07
N PRO A 56 -3.88 9.97 27.27
CA PRO A 56 -4.86 10.59 26.39
C PRO A 56 -4.34 10.82 24.97
N GLU A 57 -3.04 11.05 24.79
CA GLU A 57 -2.44 11.28 23.46
C GLU A 57 -2.39 9.97 22.67
N ALA A 58 -1.92 8.89 23.30
CA ALA A 58 -1.97 7.55 22.72
C ALA A 58 -3.40 7.11 22.39
N ALA A 59 -4.37 7.40 23.28
CA ALA A 59 -5.78 7.11 23.04
C ALA A 59 -6.35 7.88 21.84
N ALA A 60 -5.96 9.15 21.64
CA ALA A 60 -6.36 9.93 20.48
C ALA A 60 -5.78 9.36 19.17
N LEU A 61 -4.52 8.94 19.19
CA LEU A 61 -3.86 8.31 18.04
C LEU A 61 -4.52 6.98 17.66
N LEU A 62 -4.84 6.11 18.62
CA LEU A 62 -5.54 4.85 18.36
C LEU A 62 -6.96 5.06 17.83
N ARG A 63 -7.65 6.11 18.29
CA ARG A 63 -8.96 6.51 17.75
C ARG A 63 -8.85 6.93 16.29
N SER A 64 -7.87 7.78 15.97
CA SER A 64 -7.59 8.18 14.59
C SER A 64 -7.24 6.98 13.71
N ALA A 65 -6.43 6.04 14.22
CA ALA A 65 -6.11 4.80 13.52
C ALA A 65 -7.37 3.96 13.21
N ARG A 66 -8.31 3.88 14.15
CA ARG A 66 -9.61 3.20 13.94
C ARG A 66 -10.48 3.90 12.90
N GLU A 67 -10.54 5.23 12.91
CA GLU A 67 -11.25 5.99 11.87
C GLU A 67 -10.67 5.68 10.48
N ARG A 68 -9.34 5.58 10.38
CA ARG A 68 -8.67 5.19 9.12
C ARG A 68 -8.93 3.75 8.73
N TRP A 69 -9.01 2.84 9.70
CA TRP A 69 -9.41 1.46 9.43
C TRP A 69 -10.81 1.38 8.81
N HIS A 70 -11.80 2.05 9.40
CA HIS A 70 -13.15 2.11 8.82
C HIS A 70 -13.16 2.76 7.43
N SER A 71 -12.43 3.86 7.25
CA SER A 71 -12.32 4.55 5.96
C SER A 71 -11.68 3.66 4.88
N ALA A 72 -10.59 2.97 5.21
CA ALA A 72 -9.92 2.03 4.32
C ALA A 72 -10.85 0.84 3.97
N GLY A 73 -11.61 0.33 4.94
CA GLY A 73 -12.60 -0.73 4.72
C GLY A 73 -13.71 -0.30 3.74
N ALA A 74 -14.23 0.93 3.89
CA ALA A 74 -15.22 1.49 2.98
C ALA A 74 -14.66 1.68 1.55
N LEU A 75 -13.42 2.16 1.43
CA LEU A 75 -12.73 2.27 0.14
C LEU A 75 -12.50 0.90 -0.50
N LEU A 76 -12.06 -0.10 0.27
CA LEU A 76 -11.90 -1.48 -0.22
C LEU A 76 -13.21 -2.09 -0.71
N ALA A 77 -14.31 -1.84 0.00
CA ALA A 77 -15.63 -2.37 -0.35
C ALA A 77 -16.16 -1.81 -1.68
N SER A 78 -15.77 -0.59 -2.04
CA SER A 78 -16.19 0.11 -3.26
C SER A 78 -15.14 0.08 -4.38
N ALA A 79 -13.93 -0.42 -4.11
CA ALA A 79 -12.81 -0.40 -5.05
C ALA A 79 -13.09 -1.25 -6.30
N ARG A 80 -12.89 -0.64 -7.48
CA ARG A 80 -13.04 -1.28 -8.80
C ARG A 80 -11.79 -1.15 -9.66
N SER A 81 -10.88 -0.25 -9.29
CA SER A 81 -9.66 0.05 -10.03
C SER A 81 -8.42 -0.17 -9.16
N ARG A 82 -7.26 -0.27 -9.82
CA ARG A 82 -5.96 -0.28 -9.15
C ARG A 82 -5.76 0.98 -8.27
N GLN A 83 -6.19 2.14 -8.75
CA GLN A 83 -6.05 3.41 -8.03
C GLN A 83 -6.89 3.43 -6.75
N ASP A 84 -8.08 2.81 -6.78
CA ASP A 84 -8.94 2.67 -5.59
C ASP A 84 -8.25 1.81 -4.52
N PHE A 85 -7.65 0.69 -4.94
CA PHE A 85 -6.88 -0.17 -4.03
C PHE A 85 -5.65 0.54 -3.47
N GLU A 86 -4.90 1.28 -4.30
CA GLU A 86 -3.75 2.07 -3.84
C GLU A 86 -4.18 3.17 -2.86
N LEU A 87 -5.34 3.79 -3.06
CA LEU A 87 -5.90 4.76 -2.12
C LEU A 87 -6.26 4.09 -0.79
N ALA A 88 -6.97 2.97 -0.82
CA ALA A 88 -7.32 2.23 0.38
C ALA A 88 -6.07 1.77 1.15
N GLN A 89 -5.02 1.33 0.45
CA GLN A 89 -3.74 0.98 1.03
C GLN A 89 -3.10 2.18 1.76
N ARG A 90 -3.03 3.35 1.12
CA ARG A 90 -2.47 4.56 1.75
C ARG A 90 -3.22 4.94 3.03
N VAL A 91 -4.55 4.88 3.00
CA VAL A 91 -5.37 5.16 4.20
C VAL A 91 -5.08 4.16 5.31
N ALA A 92 -4.92 2.87 5.01
CA ALA A 92 -4.52 1.87 5.99
C ALA A 92 -3.11 2.11 6.54
N GLU A 93 -2.16 2.52 5.70
CA GLU A 93 -0.79 2.86 6.11
C GLU A 93 -0.74 4.09 7.03
N GLU A 94 -1.55 5.11 6.76
CA GLU A 94 -1.72 6.27 7.66
C GLU A 94 -2.25 5.85 9.04
N GLY A 95 -3.20 4.90 9.08
CA GLY A 95 -3.67 4.29 10.32
C GLY A 95 -2.56 3.55 11.07
N LEU A 96 -1.76 2.73 10.37
CA LEU A 96 -0.62 2.02 10.96
C LEU A 96 0.46 2.98 11.51
N ALA A 97 0.69 4.11 10.84
CA ALA A 97 1.59 5.14 11.34
C ALA A 97 1.05 5.80 12.62
N ALA A 98 -0.26 5.96 12.76
CA ALA A 98 -0.88 6.41 14.02
C ALA A 98 -0.74 5.36 15.14
N VAL A 99 -0.95 4.07 14.84
CA VAL A 99 -0.69 2.96 15.80
C VAL A 99 0.77 2.97 16.25
N THR A 100 1.71 3.09 15.31
CA THR A 100 3.15 3.10 15.62
C THR A 100 3.51 4.23 16.58
N ARG A 101 2.96 5.44 16.35
CA ARG A 101 3.16 6.58 17.26
C ARG A 101 2.53 6.34 18.63
N ALA A 102 1.32 5.78 18.68
CA ALA A 102 0.68 5.44 19.95
C ALA A 102 1.51 4.42 20.74
N TYR A 103 1.98 3.36 20.08
CA TYR A 103 2.81 2.33 20.71
C TYR A 103 4.15 2.87 21.19
N ALA A 104 4.75 3.82 20.48
CA ALA A 104 5.96 4.50 20.94
C ALA A 104 5.72 5.29 22.25
N LEU A 105 4.57 5.97 22.39
CA LEU A 105 4.20 6.65 23.65
C LEU A 105 3.98 5.66 24.80
N LEU A 106 3.45 4.47 24.49
CA LEU A 106 3.13 3.42 25.47
C LEU A 106 4.30 2.48 25.78
N GLY A 107 5.45 2.62 25.10
CA GLY A 107 6.58 1.69 25.23
C GLY A 107 6.29 0.28 24.70
N LEU A 108 5.36 0.14 23.75
CA LEU A 108 4.98 -1.13 23.12
C LEU A 108 5.78 -1.38 21.82
N PRO A 109 5.98 -2.66 21.43
CA PRO A 109 6.67 -3.02 20.19
C PRO A 109 5.92 -2.51 18.95
N GLN A 110 6.64 -2.18 17.88
CA GLN A 110 6.04 -1.63 16.66
C GLN A 110 5.17 -2.65 15.92
N PRO A 111 4.06 -2.21 15.30
CA PRO A 111 3.19 -3.10 14.54
C PRO A 111 3.93 -3.68 13.32
N GLY A 112 4.06 -5.01 13.27
CA GLY A 112 4.71 -5.72 12.17
C GLY A 112 6.19 -6.06 12.35
N GLN A 113 6.77 -5.83 13.54
CA GLN A 113 8.01 -6.50 13.94
C GLN A 113 7.68 -7.82 14.69
N PRO A 114 8.42 -8.92 14.45
CA PRO A 114 8.26 -10.16 15.19
C PRO A 114 8.63 -10.01 16.67
#